data_AF-A0A0L9T4Q3-F1
#
_entry.id   AF-A0A0L9T4Q3-F1
#
_cell.length_a   1.000
_cell.length_b   1.000
_cell.length_c   1.000
_cell.angle_alpha   90.00
_cell.angle_beta   90.00
_cell.angle_gamma   90.00
#
_symmetry.space_group_name_H-M   'P 1'
#
loop_
_entity.id
_entity.type
_entity.pdbx_description
1 polymer ?
#
loop_
_entity_poly.entity_id
_entity_poly.type
_entity_poly.pdbx_seq_one_letter_code
_entity_poly.pdbx_strand_id
1 'polypeptide(L)'
;MVRIEKGELLTGTLCKKTLGTSTGSLIHVIWEEVGPDAARKFLGHTQWLVNYWLLQHAFSIGIGDTIADASTMETINQTISAAKEKVKQLIRDAQEKKLEAEPGRTMMDSFENRVNQV
;
A
#
# COMPACT_ATOMS: atom_id res chain seq x y z
N MET A 1 10.57 -8.38 -10.52
CA MET A 1 11.21 -9.57 -9.93
C MET A 1 12.68 -9.23 -9.66
N VAL A 2 13.25 -9.69 -8.56
CA VAL A 2 14.66 -9.44 -8.19
C VAL A 2 15.45 -10.71 -8.42
N ARG A 3 16.63 -10.61 -9.06
CA ARG A 3 17.49 -11.76 -9.35
C ARG A 3 18.90 -11.49 -8.82
N ILE A 4 19.33 -12.32 -7.87
CA ILE A 4 20.67 -12.29 -7.29
C ILE A 4 21.32 -13.64 -7.57
N GLU A 5 22.50 -13.64 -8.19
CA GLU A 5 23.25 -14.86 -8.50
C GLU A 5 24.68 -14.70 -8.01
N LYS A 6 25.19 -15.70 -7.28
CA LYS A 6 26.57 -15.71 -6.75
C LYS A 6 26.96 -14.43 -5.98
N GLY A 7 25.99 -13.80 -5.31
CA GLY A 7 26.19 -12.56 -4.55
C GLY A 7 26.07 -11.26 -5.36
N GLU A 8 25.75 -11.32 -6.65
CA GLU A 8 25.59 -10.15 -7.51
C GLU A 8 24.11 -9.92 -7.86
N LEU A 9 23.65 -8.67 -7.70
CA LEU A 9 22.31 -8.25 -8.11
C LEU A 9 22.30 -8.01 -9.63
N LEU A 10 21.68 -8.94 -10.37
CA LEU A 10 21.62 -8.86 -11.83
C LEU A 10 20.47 -7.98 -12.31
N THR A 11 19.29 -8.11 -11.68
CA THR A 11 18.10 -7.34 -12.08
C THR A 11 17.16 -7.09 -10.89
N GLY A 12 16.39 -5.99 -11.00
CA GLY A 12 15.33 -5.61 -10.08
C GLY A 12 15.76 -4.67 -8.95
N THR A 13 14.77 -4.04 -8.32
CA THR A 13 14.97 -3.10 -7.21
C THR A 13 14.75 -3.80 -5.87
N LEU A 14 15.70 -3.63 -4.96
CA LEU A 14 15.58 -4.15 -3.60
C LEU A 14 14.55 -3.32 -2.84
N CYS A 15 13.53 -3.99 -2.30
CA CYS A 15 12.49 -3.38 -1.48
C CYS A 15 12.28 -4.16 -0.19
N LYS A 16 11.31 -3.74 0.63
CA LYS A 16 10.93 -4.42 1.89
C LYS A 16 10.68 -5.92 1.70
N LYS A 17 10.15 -6.35 0.55
CA LYS A 17 9.92 -7.78 0.29
C LYS A 17 11.22 -8.58 0.19
N THR A 18 12.29 -7.97 -0.29
CA THR A 18 13.59 -8.62 -0.48
C THR A 18 14.51 -8.48 0.72
N LEU A 19 14.55 -7.31 1.37
CA LEU A 19 15.46 -7.01 2.49
C LEU A 19 14.78 -6.98 3.86
N GLY A 20 13.48 -7.26 3.92
CA GLY A 20 12.71 -7.24 5.17
C GLY A 20 12.70 -8.56 5.91
N THR A 21 11.78 -8.67 6.87
CA THR A 21 11.61 -9.82 7.77
C THR A 21 10.77 -10.95 7.18
N SER A 22 10.45 -10.89 5.89
CA SER A 22 9.62 -11.90 5.23
C SER A 22 10.36 -13.24 5.08
N THR A 23 9.61 -14.34 5.10
CA THR A 23 10.14 -15.67 4.78
C THR A 23 10.68 -15.69 3.34
N GLY A 24 11.86 -16.28 3.14
CA GLY A 24 12.55 -16.24 1.83
C GLY A 24 13.16 -14.89 1.46
N SER A 25 13.24 -13.92 2.40
CA SER A 25 13.99 -12.69 2.17
C SER A 25 15.49 -12.96 2.09
N LEU A 26 16.25 -12.02 1.54
CA LEU A 26 17.69 -12.16 1.36
C LEU A 26 18.41 -12.39 2.70
N ILE A 27 17.98 -11.72 3.78
CA ILE A 27 18.57 -11.89 5.12
C ILE A 27 18.32 -13.32 5.63
N HIS A 28 17.11 -13.83 5.41
CA HIS A 28 16.76 -15.20 5.79
C HIS A 28 17.61 -16.21 5.01
N VAL A 29 17.78 -16.04 3.69
CA VAL A 29 18.62 -16.92 2.87
C VAL A 29 20.09 -16.88 3.32
N ILE A 30 20.66 -15.69 3.56
CA ILE A 30 22.06 -15.57 4.03
C ILE A 30 22.23 -16.24 5.39
N TRP A 31 21.25 -16.11 6.29
CA TRP A 31 21.28 -16.75 7.60
C TRP A 31 21.33 -18.27 7.48
N GLU A 32 20.49 -18.86 6.64
CA GLU A 32 20.38 -20.31 6.47
C GLU A 32 21.56 -20.89 5.68
N GLU A 33 22.02 -20.23 4.61
CA GLU A 33 23.05 -20.77 3.71
C GLU A 33 24.48 -20.49 4.17
N VAL A 34 24.72 -19.32 4.79
CA VAL A 34 26.07 -18.83 5.12
C VAL A 34 26.28 -18.65 6.62
N GLY A 35 25.19 -18.58 7.39
CA GLY A 35 25.21 -18.55 8.84
C GLY A 35 25.10 -17.15 9.46
N PRO A 36 25.04 -17.11 10.80
CA PRO A 36 24.68 -15.91 11.55
C PRO A 36 25.71 -14.78 11.48
N ASP A 37 27.00 -15.09 11.43
CA ASP A 37 28.05 -14.05 11.34
C ASP A 37 28.03 -13.34 9.97
N ALA A 38 27.75 -14.07 8.90
CA ALA A 38 27.60 -13.50 7.56
C ALA A 38 26.38 -12.60 7.48
N ALA A 39 25.23 -13.02 8.02
CA ALA A 39 24.02 -12.20 8.10
C ALA A 39 24.25 -10.93 8.92
N ARG A 40 24.94 -11.03 10.06
CA ARG A 40 25.31 -9.87 10.90
C ARG A 40 26.19 -8.88 10.13
N LYS A 41 27.23 -9.37 9.45
CA LYS A 41 28.12 -8.53 8.62
C LYS A 41 27.34 -7.87 7.48
N PHE A 42 26.47 -8.62 6.80
CA PHE A 42 25.65 -8.10 5.71
C PHE A 42 24.76 -6.94 6.17
N LEU A 43 24.07 -7.08 7.31
CA LEU A 43 23.25 -6.00 7.88
C LEU A 43 24.08 -4.75 8.19
N GLY A 44 25.23 -4.92 8.87
CA GLY A 44 26.10 -3.80 9.22
C GLY A 44 26.68 -3.08 8.00
N HIS A 45 27.24 -3.82 7.04
CA HIS A 45 27.84 -3.25 5.84
C HIS A 45 26.80 -2.56 4.96
N THR A 46 25.61 -3.15 4.80
CA THR A 46 24.52 -2.55 4.01
C THR A 46 24.06 -1.24 4.64
N GLN A 47 23.83 -1.21 5.96
CA GLN A 47 23.45 0.00 6.67
C GLN A 47 24.51 1.10 6.53
N TRP A 48 25.79 0.75 6.73
CA TRP A 48 26.87 1.72 6.61
C TRP A 48 26.95 2.32 5.19
N LEU A 49 26.92 1.47 4.16
CA LEU A 49 26.97 1.90 2.76
C LEU A 49 25.77 2.78 2.39
N VAL A 50 24.55 2.33 2.70
CA VAL A 50 23.32 3.05 2.35
C VAL A 50 23.22 4.38 3.11
N ASN A 51 23.57 4.40 4.40
CA ASN A 51 23.56 5.64 5.18
C ASN A 51 24.60 6.64 4.65
N TYR A 52 25.80 6.18 4.29
CA TYR A 52 26.82 7.04 3.68
C TYR A 52 26.35 7.61 2.33
N TRP A 53 25.74 6.76 1.48
CA TRP A 53 25.16 7.21 0.22
C TRP A 53 24.03 8.22 0.43
N LEU A 54 23.13 7.96 1.39
CA LEU A 54 22.01 8.83 1.74
C LEU A 54 22.47 10.19 2.27
N LEU A 55 23.58 10.24 3.02
CA LEU A 55 24.17 11.49 3.48
C LEU A 55 24.55 12.41 2.31
N GLN A 56 25.03 11.84 1.21
CA GLN A 56 25.45 12.60 0.01
C GLN A 56 24.26 12.96 -0.90
N HIS A 57 23.28 12.07 -1.02
CA HIS A 57 22.14 12.28 -1.93
C HIS A 57 21.01 13.07 -1.29
N ALA A 58 20.90 13.00 0.04
CA ALA A 58 19.79 13.49 0.84
C ALA A 58 18.42 12.91 0.44
N PHE A 59 17.47 12.97 1.36
CA PHE A 59 16.07 12.66 1.10
C PHE A 59 15.22 13.57 1.99
N SER A 60 14.18 14.16 1.44
CA SER A 60 13.30 15.08 2.14
C SER A 60 11.87 14.90 1.67
N ILE A 61 10.92 15.35 2.48
CA ILE A 61 9.50 15.40 2.17
C ILE A 61 8.98 16.80 2.51
N GLY A 62 8.10 17.34 1.67
CA GLY A 62 7.51 18.66 1.83
C GLY A 62 6.01 18.66 1.59
N ILE A 63 5.38 19.82 1.77
CA ILE A 63 3.94 19.98 1.50
C ILE A 63 3.60 19.70 0.03
N GLY A 64 4.54 19.95 -0.89
CA GLY A 64 4.37 19.66 -2.31
C GLY A 64 4.13 18.19 -2.62
N ASP A 65 4.69 17.26 -1.83
CA ASP A 65 4.47 15.82 -2.02
C ASP A 65 3.04 15.39 -1.66
N THR A 66 2.29 16.24 -0.98
CA THR A 66 0.89 16.02 -0.59
C THR A 66 -0.11 16.67 -1.54
N ILE A 67 0.34 17.55 -2.44
CA ILE A 67 -0.52 18.28 -3.36
C ILE A 67 -0.62 17.47 -4.66
N ALA A 68 -1.79 16.89 -4.91
CA ALA A 68 -2.09 16.24 -6.19
C ALA A 68 -2.27 17.27 -7.31
N ASP A 69 -2.05 16.84 -8.55
CA ASP A 69 -2.28 17.68 -9.73
C ASP A 69 -3.78 18.05 -9.89
N ALA A 70 -4.04 19.15 -10.58
CA ALA A 70 -5.39 19.70 -10.73
C ALA A 70 -6.36 18.70 -11.38
N SER A 71 -5.92 17.92 -12.37
CA SER A 71 -6.72 16.87 -13.02
C SER A 71 -7.08 15.72 -12.06
N THR A 72 -6.13 15.28 -11.24
CA THR A 72 -6.39 14.27 -10.20
C THR A 72 -7.37 14.81 -9.16
N MET A 73 -7.22 16.06 -8.72
CA MET A 73 -8.15 16.69 -7.77
C MET A 73 -9.56 16.84 -8.34
N GLU A 74 -9.70 17.17 -9.62
CA GLU A 74 -11.00 17.19 -10.30
C GLU A 74 -11.62 15.80 -10.33
N THR A 75 -10.85 14.78 -10.70
CA THR A 75 -11.31 13.38 -10.72
C THR A 75 -11.76 12.91 -9.33
N ILE A 76 -11.02 13.28 -8.27
CA ILE A 76 -11.40 13.00 -6.88
C ILE A 76 -12.74 13.66 -6.55
N ASN A 77 -12.91 14.95 -6.87
CA ASN A 77 -14.14 15.69 -6.60
C ASN A 77 -15.35 15.13 -7.39
N GLN A 78 -15.14 14.74 -8.64
CA GLN A 78 -16.15 14.09 -9.46
C GLN A 78 -16.55 12.73 -8.88
N THR A 79 -15.58 11.92 -8.45
CA THR A 79 -15.82 10.61 -7.81
C THR A 79 -16.61 10.77 -6.51
N ILE A 80 -16.24 11.73 -5.66
CA ILE A 80 -16.96 12.05 -4.42
C ILE A 80 -18.39 12.52 -4.72
N SER A 81 -18.56 13.38 -5.73
CA SER A 81 -19.87 13.89 -6.11
C SER A 81 -20.77 12.78 -6.65
N ALA A 82 -20.24 11.89 -7.49
CA ALA A 82 -20.97 10.72 -7.99
C ALA A 82 -21.37 9.76 -6.87
N ALA A 83 -20.48 9.51 -5.89
CA ALA A 83 -20.80 8.70 -4.71
C ALA A 83 -21.91 9.35 -3.87
N LYS A 84 -21.84 10.67 -3.63
CA LYS A 84 -22.91 11.41 -2.93
C LYS A 84 -24.25 11.33 -3.66
N GLU A 85 -24.26 11.42 -4.99
CA GLU A 85 -25.50 11.27 -5.77
C GLU A 85 -26.08 9.86 -5.69
N LYS A 86 -25.24 8.82 -5.71
CA LYS A 86 -25.68 7.43 -5.47
C LYS A 86 -26.28 7.24 -4.08
N VAL A 87 -25.67 7.81 -3.04
CA VAL A 87 -26.23 7.75 -1.67
C VAL A 87 -27.57 8.49 -1.61
N LYS A 88 -27.71 9.64 -2.27
CA LYS A 88 -29.01 10.34 -2.36
C LYS A 88 -30.08 9.50 -3.04
N GLN A 89 -29.74 8.77 -4.10
CA GLN A 89 -30.65 7.84 -4.76
C GLN A 89 -31.06 6.70 -3.81
N LEU A 90 -30.11 6.10 -3.09
CA LEU A 90 -30.40 5.07 -2.10
C LEU A 90 -31.32 5.58 -0.98
N ILE A 91 -31.14 6.82 -0.51
CA ILE A 91 -32.02 7.44 0.48
C ILE A 91 -33.44 7.58 -0.07
N ARG A 92 -33.60 8.01 -1.33
CA ARG A 92 -34.91 8.11 -1.99
C ARG A 92 -35.57 6.75 -2.13
N ASP A 93 -34.83 5.74 -2.60
CA ASP A 93 -35.34 4.37 -2.74
C ASP A 93 -35.75 3.77 -1.40
N ALA A 94 -35.03 4.08 -0.32
CA ALA A 94 -35.40 3.70 1.04
C ALA A 94 -36.70 4.39 1.50
N GLN A 95 -36.84 5.70 1.26
CA GLN A 95 -38.05 6.47 1.59
C GLN A 95 -39.29 6.00 0.81
N GLU A 96 -39.10 5.63 -0.46
CA GLU A 96 -40.14 5.10 -1.34
C GLU A 96 -40.45 3.61 -1.10
N LYS A 97 -39.80 2.99 -0.10
CA LYS A 97 -39.91 1.54 0.23
C LYS A 97 -39.59 0.61 -0.94
N LYS A 98 -38.75 1.04 -1.88
CA LYS A 98 -38.26 0.23 -3.01
C LYS A 98 -37.03 -0.62 -2.66
N LEU A 99 -36.47 -0.41 -1.48
CA LEU A 99 -35.28 -1.11 -1.02
C LEU A 99 -35.66 -2.47 -0.43
N GLU A 100 -35.15 -3.56 -0.99
CA GLU A 100 -35.35 -4.91 -0.44
C GLU A 100 -34.32 -5.24 0.64
N ALA A 101 -34.76 -5.93 1.70
CA ALA A 101 -33.88 -6.41 2.77
C ALA A 101 -32.94 -7.49 2.22
N GLU A 102 -31.67 -7.42 2.62
CA GLU A 102 -30.73 -8.51 2.38
C GLU A 102 -31.09 -9.72 3.27
N PRO A 103 -30.87 -10.97 2.79
CA PRO A 103 -31.19 -12.16 3.57
C PRO A 103 -30.52 -12.14 4.95
N GLY A 104 -31.32 -12.23 6.01
CA GLY A 104 -30.83 -12.26 7.39
C GLY A 104 -30.45 -10.90 7.98
N ARG A 105 -30.80 -9.78 7.33
CA ARG A 105 -30.55 -8.42 7.82
C ARG A 105 -31.84 -7.63 7.96
N THR A 106 -31.86 -6.65 8.86
CA THR A 106 -32.96 -5.69 8.89
C THR A 106 -32.88 -4.76 7.68
N MET A 107 -33.99 -4.09 7.37
CA MET A 107 -34.04 -3.08 6.31
C MET A 107 -33.03 -1.95 6.53
N MET A 108 -32.83 -1.53 7.79
CA MET A 108 -31.88 -0.48 8.15
C MET A 108 -30.43 -0.96 8.00
N ASP A 109 -30.12 -2.17 8.46
CA ASP A 109 -28.78 -2.76 8.29
C ASP A 109 -28.43 -2.96 6.81
N SER A 110 -29.43 -3.34 6.00
CA SER A 110 -29.28 -3.49 4.55
C SER A 110 -29.03 -2.15 3.87
N PHE A 111 -29.68 -1.08 4.33
CA PHE A 111 -29.44 0.28 3.86
C PHE A 111 -28.03 0.75 4.22
N GLU A 112 -27.60 0.62 5.48
CA GLU A 112 -26.26 1.01 5.92
C GLU A 112 -25.17 0.24 5.17
N ASN A 113 -25.36 -1.07 4.96
CA ASN A 113 -24.43 -1.87 4.17
C ASN A 113 -24.34 -1.38 2.72
N ARG A 114 -25.47 -1.06 2.07
CA ARG A 114 -25.46 -0.52 0.71
C ARG A 114 -24.80 0.86 0.63
N VAL A 115 -24.99 1.72 1.64
CA VAL A 115 -24.32 3.03 1.71
C VAL A 115 -22.81 2.87 1.90
N ASN A 116 -22.36 1.94 2.73
CA ASN A 116 -20.93 1.68 2.96
C ASN A 116 -20.19 1.08 1.76
N GLN A 117 -20.92 0.50 0.80
CA GLN A 117 -20.35 -0.07 -0.42
C GLN A 117 -20.24 0.94 -1.58
N VAL A 118 -20.86 2.11 -1.46
CA VAL A 118 -20.85 3.19 -2.48
C VAL A 118 -19.61 4.06 -2.33
#